data_AF-A0A967HPD5-F1
#
_entry.id   AF-A0A967HPD5-F1
#
_cell.length_a   1.000
_cell.length_b   1.000
_cell.length_c   1.000
_cell.angle_alpha   90.00
_cell.angle_beta   90.00
_cell.angle_gamma   90.00
#
_symmetry.space_group_name_H-M   'P 1'
#
loop_
_entity.id
_entity.type
_entity.pdbx_description
1 polymer ?
#
loop_
_entity_poly.entity_id
_entity_poly.type
_entity_poly.pdbx_seq_one_letter_code
_entity_poly.pdbx_strand_id
1 'polypeptide(L)' 'MVIDPETGLIGTIGGGCGEGDVLEAARTVLETGRPLRVRVELTDAEDSWSPAVCGGIMDVFVEPVEPDVE' A
#
# COMPACT_ATOMS: atom_id res chain seq x y z
N MET A 1 2.90 -6.54 3.29
CA MET A 1 3.74 -5.34 3.48
C MET A 1 3.46 -4.81 4.87
N VAL A 2 4.49 -4.47 5.64
CA VAL A 2 4.37 -3.94 7.02
C VAL A 2 5.11 -2.62 7.09
N ILE A 3 4.52 -1.65 7.79
CA ILE A 3 5.11 -0.32 7.98
C ILE A 3 5.24 -0.12 9.48
N ASP A 4 6.48 -0.09 9.91
CA ASP A 4 6.86 0.09 11.30
C ASP A 4 7.61 1.43 11.42
N PRO A 5 7.19 2.36 12.30
CA PRO A 5 7.87 3.64 12.47
C PRO A 5 9.34 3.55 12.92
N GLU A 6 9.74 2.45 13.58
CA GLU A 6 11.10 2.22 14.08
C GLU A 6 11.96 1.47 13.07
N THR A 7 11.41 0.44 12.43
CA THR A 7 12.17 -0.46 11.54
C THR A 7 11.95 -0.18 10.05
N GLY A 8 10.97 0.66 9.71
CA GLY A 8 10.67 1.09 8.36
C GLY A 8 9.73 0.15 7.61
N LEU A 9 9.88 0.10 6.28
CA LEU A 9 9.06 -0.70 5.39
C LEU A 9 9.60 -2.13 5.25
N ILE A 10 8.76 -3.13 5.49
CA ILE A 10 9.08 -4.54 5.32
C ILE A 10 8.18 -5.16 4.24
N GLY A 11 8.82 -5.70 3.19
CA GLY A 11 8.14 -6.26 2.02
C GLY A 11 7.63 -5.21 1.03
N THR A 12 6.97 -5.68 -0.03
CA THR A 12 6.45 -4.84 -1.13
C THR A 12 5.16 -5.45 -1.66
N ILE A 13 4.31 -4.63 -2.28
CA ILE A 13 3.12 -5.08 -3.05
C ILE A 13 3.34 -4.99 -4.57
N GLY A 14 4.56 -4.66 -5.00
CA GLY A 14 4.93 -4.50 -6.42
C GLY A 14 5.68 -3.20 -6.72
N GLY A 15 5.76 -2.25 -5.77
CA GLY A 15 6.42 -0.96 -5.95
C GLY A 15 5.63 0.04 -6.80
N GLY A 16 6.30 1.12 -7.22
CA GLY A 16 5.73 2.15 -8.08
C GLY A 16 4.68 3.04 -7.40
N CYS A 17 3.88 3.74 -8.19
CA CYS A 17 2.86 4.68 -7.69
C CYS A 17 1.81 3.98 -6.81
N GLY A 18 1.39 2.77 -7.17
CA GLY A 18 0.42 2.01 -6.39
C GLY A 18 0.90 1.66 -4.98
N GLU A 19 2.19 1.35 -4.80
CA GLU A 19 2.77 1.19 -3.46
C GLU A 19 2.85 2.53 -2.72
N GLY A 20 3.16 3.63 -3.43
CA GLY A 20 3.11 4.99 -2.90
C GLY A 20 1.75 5.36 -2.30
N ASP A 21 0.66 5.10 -3.02
CA ASP A 21 -0.70 5.37 -2.56
C ASP A 21 -1.04 4.58 -1.29
N VAL A 22 -0.58 3.32 -1.21
CA VAL A 22 -0.76 2.48 -0.02
C VAL A 22 0.07 2.99 1.16
N LEU A 23 1.28 3.51 0.93
CA LEU A 23 2.10 4.13 1.98
C LEU A 23 1.44 5.41 2.53
N GLU A 24 0.82 6.23 1.69
CA GLU A 24 0.07 7.41 2.14
C GLU A 24 -1.17 7.03 2.96
N ALA A 25 -1.93 6.03 2.50
CA ALA A 25 -3.05 5.49 3.25
C ALA A 25 -2.59 4.93 4.61
N ALA A 26 -1.48 4.21 4.66
CA ALA A 26 -0.93 3.68 5.90
C ALA A 26 -0.54 4.77 6.91
N ARG A 27 0.04 5.89 6.46
CA ARG A 27 0.28 7.04 7.34
C ARG A 27 -1.02 7.54 7.97
N THR A 28 -2.09 7.66 7.17
CA THR A 28 -3.41 8.07 7.67
C THR A 28 -3.99 7.04 8.65
N VAL A 29 -3.83 5.75 8.38
CA VAL A 29 -4.27 4.68 9.30
C VAL A 29 -3.52 4.74 10.62
N LEU A 30 -2.19 4.95 10.60
CA LEU A 30 -1.37 5.10 11.81
C LEU A 30 -1.76 6.33 12.63
N GLU A 31 -2.07 7.45 11.98
CA GLU A 31 -2.51 8.68 12.66
C GLU A 31 -3.92 8.59 13.24
N THR A 32 -4.83 7.90 12.54
CA THR A 32 -6.26 7.91 12.90
C THR A 32 -6.74 6.65 13.61
N GLY A 33 -5.96 5.57 13.57
CA GLY A 33 -6.36 4.24 14.04
C GLY A 33 -7.50 3.60 13.24
N ARG A 34 -7.91 4.19 12.10
CA ARG A 34 -9.05 3.71 11.31
C ARG A 34 -8.58 3.01 10.04
N PRO A 35 -8.96 1.75 9.79
CA PRO A 35 -8.58 1.03 8.57
C PRO A 35 -9.10 1.71 7.30
N LEU A 36 -8.33 1.57 6.23
CA LEU A 36 -8.67 2.09 4.89
C LEU A 36 -8.50 1.01 3.83
N ARG A 37 -9.19 1.18 2.70
CA ARG A 37 -9.05 0.30 1.54
C ARG A 37 -8.62 1.14 0.33
N VAL A 38 -7.53 0.76 -0.28
CA VAL A 38 -6.92 1.43 -1.44
C VAL A 38 -7.12 0.55 -2.65
N ARG A 39 -7.68 1.11 -3.71
CA ARG A 39 -7.83 0.43 -5.00
C ARG A 39 -6.68 0.87 -5.90
N VAL A 40 -5.77 -0.05 -6.19
CA VAL A 40 -4.62 0.16 -7.06
C VAL A 40 -4.96 -0.36 -8.46
N GLU A 41 -5.03 0.55 -9.43
CA GLU A 41 -5.30 0.22 -10.82
C GLU A 41 -3.99 0.24 -11.62
N LEU A 42 -3.60 -0.92 -12.13
CA LEU A 42 -2.39 -1.12 -12.94
C LEU A 42 -2.75 -1.23 -14.43
N THR A 43 -3.99 -0.92 -14.80
CA THR A 43 -4.51 -1.04 -16.17
C THR A 43 -4.34 0.21 -17.01
N ASP A 44 -4.00 1.36 -16.42
CA ASP A 44 -3.95 2.67 -17.10
C ASP A 44 -2.72 2.87 -18.01
N ALA A 45 -2.07 1.77 -18.42
CA ALA A 45 -0.85 1.76 -19.21
C ALA A 45 -1.09 1.66 -20.72
N GLU A 46 -2.25 2.10 -21.23
CA GLU A 46 -2.44 2.17 -22.69
C GLU A 46 -1.52 3.24 -23.33
N ASP A 47 -1.15 4.30 -22.59
CA ASP A 47 -0.22 5.36 -23.05
C ASP A 47 1.14 5.36 -22.32
N SER A 48 1.29 4.64 -21.21
CA SER A 48 2.57 4.54 -20.50
C SER A 48 3.30 3.24 -20.89
N TRP A 49 4.24 3.34 -21.82
CA TRP A 49 5.18 2.28 -22.22
C TRP A 49 6.18 1.93 -21.08
N SER A 50 5.71 1.78 -19.85
CA SER A 50 6.53 1.34 -18.73
C SER A 50 6.52 -0.19 -18.66
N PRO A 51 7.66 -0.87 -18.90
CA PRO A 51 7.75 -2.33 -18.82
C PRO A 51 7.57 -2.88 -17.38
N ALA A 52 7.32 -2.00 -16.40
CA ALA A 52 7.21 -2.32 -14.98
C ALA A 52 5.76 -2.61 -14.52
N VAL A 53 4.77 -2.51 -15.40
CA VAL A 53 3.36 -2.69 -15.03
C VAL A 53 2.85 -4.05 -15.48
N CYS A 54 2.56 -4.93 -14.53
CA CYS A 54 2.04 -6.28 -14.79
C CYS A 54 0.55 -6.32 -15.19
N GLY A 55 -0.15 -5.17 -15.08
CA GLY A 55 -1.59 -5.05 -15.36
C GLY A 55 -2.50 -5.47 -14.19
N GLY A 56 -3.80 -5.20 -14.33
CA GLY A 56 -4.84 -5.63 -13.38
C GLY A 56 -5.25 -4.60 -12.33
N ILE A 57 -6.12 -5.01 -11.41
CA ILE A 57 -6.61 -4.17 -10.30
C ILE A 57 -6.39 -4.95 -9.00
N MET A 58 -5.83 -4.26 -8.00
CA MET A 58 -5.59 -4.81 -6.67
C MET A 58 -6.28 -3.95 -5.63
N ASP A 59 -7.13 -4.57 -4.80
CA ASP A 59 -7.64 -3.90 -3.62
C ASP A 59 -6.76 -4.24 -2.40
N VAL A 60 -6.19 -3.21 -1.79
CA VAL A 60 -5.31 -3.34 -0.63
C VAL A 60 -6.06 -2.85 0.61
N PHE A 61 -6.22 -3.71 1.60
CA PHE A 61 -6.74 -3.34 2.92
C PHE A 61 -5.57 -2.97 3.84
N VAL A 62 -5.67 -1.82 4.50
CA VAL A 62 -4.64 -1.26 5.36
C VAL A 62 -5.24 -1.06 6.74
N GLU A 63 -4.68 -1.75 7.74
CA GLU A 63 -5.16 -1.75 9.13
C GLU A 63 -4.00 -1.48 10.10
N PRO A 64 -4.28 -0.85 11.26
CA PRO A 64 -3.28 -0.72 12.30
C PRO A 64 -3.02 -2.10 12.91
N VAL A 65 -1.74 -2.40 13.18
CA VAL A 65 -1.36 -3.57 13.96
C VAL A 65 -1.15 -3.12 15.39
N GLU A 66 -2.03 -3.56 16.29
CA GLU A 66 -1.82 -3.37 17.73
C GLU A 66 -0.90 -4.46 18.26
N PRO A 67 0.01 -4.16 19.21
CA PRO A 67 0.78 -5.20 19.86
C PRO A 67 -0.16 -6.18 20.54
N ASP A 68 0.10 -7.48 20.39
CA ASP A 68 -0.62 -8.51 21.15
C ASP A 68 -0.44 -8.23 22.64
N VAL A 69 -1.51 -7.82 23.31
CA VAL A 69 -1.52 -7.60 24.76
C VAL A 69 -1.91 -8.94 25.40
N GLU A 70 -0.92 -9.71 25.84
CA GLU A 70 -1.12 -10.87 26.73
C GLU A 70 -1.46 -10.44 28.16
#